data_AF-A0A6G6WLU5-F1
#
_entry.id   AF-A0A6G6WLU5-F1
#
_cell.length_a   1.000
_cell.length_b   1.000
_cell.length_c   1.000
_cell.angle_alpha   90.00
_cell.angle_beta   90.00
_cell.angle_gamma   90.00
#
_symmetry.space_group_name_H-M   'P 1'
#
loop_
_entity.id
_entity.type
_entity.pdbx_description
1 polymer ?
#
loop_
_entity_poly.entity_id
_entity_poly.type
_entity_poly.pdbx_seq_one_letter_code
_entity_poly.pdbx_strand_id
1 'polypeptide(L)'
;MHEELEAAAAEAAEPDERRYPSTIGGAFYLLVLAVGGVGIAVVWGGDWRLGIRCLAAGLCFAALLRLVLPGRDAGMLAVRNRFLDAVVLGGLGAALFFLAQTIPNQPG
;
A
#
# COMPACT_ATOMS: atom_id res chain seq x y z
N MET A 1 -41.59 29.00 7.93
CA MET A 1 -40.74 28.60 9.09
C MET A 1 -40.75 27.08 9.31
N HIS A 2 -41.91 26.40 9.33
CA HIS A 2 -41.95 24.93 9.36
C HIS A 2 -41.38 24.27 8.10
N GLU A 3 -41.70 24.79 6.91
CA GLU A 3 -41.15 24.29 5.64
C GLU A 3 -39.62 24.45 5.51
N GLU A 4 -39.05 25.52 6.08
CA GLU A 4 -37.59 25.73 6.08
C GLU A 4 -36.86 24.79 7.05
N LEU A 5 -37.51 24.43 8.17
CA LEU A 5 -37.01 23.43 9.11
C LEU A 5 -37.08 22.01 8.51
N GLU A 6 -38.13 21.70 7.73
CA GLU A 6 -38.27 20.44 7.01
C GLU A 6 -37.27 20.34 5.86
N ALA A 7 -37.02 21.42 5.13
CA ALA A 7 -35.99 21.49 4.10
C ALA A 7 -34.58 21.34 4.68
N ALA A 8 -34.27 22.01 5.80
CA ALA A 8 -33.00 21.85 6.51
C ALA A 8 -32.83 20.45 7.12
N ALA A 9 -33.91 19.82 7.59
CA ALA A 9 -33.89 18.44 8.05
C ALA A 9 -33.71 17.43 6.90
N ALA A 10 -34.26 17.72 5.71
CA ALA A 10 -34.09 16.92 4.50
C ALA A 10 -32.66 17.03 3.94
N GLU A 11 -32.03 18.20 4.02
CA GLU A 11 -30.63 18.42 3.62
C GLU A 11 -29.64 17.75 4.58
N ALA A 12 -29.92 17.75 5.89
CA ALA A 12 -29.17 16.98 6.88
C ALA A 12 -29.40 15.45 6.77
N ALA A 13 -30.44 15.04 6.05
CA ALA A 13 -30.80 13.65 5.80
C ALA A 13 -30.37 13.14 4.42
N GLU A 14 -29.66 13.94 3.61
CA GLU A 14 -28.92 13.39 2.47
C GLU A 14 -27.86 12.46 3.06
N PRO A 15 -28.02 11.12 2.92
CA PRO A 15 -27.00 10.22 3.39
C PRO A 15 -25.82 10.47 2.47
N ASP A 16 -24.74 11.04 3.02
CA ASP A 16 -23.42 11.03 2.42
C ASP A 16 -23.22 9.63 1.86
N GLU A 17 -23.35 9.52 0.54
CA GLU A 17 -23.42 8.29 -0.20
C GLU A 17 -21.99 7.75 -0.14
N ARG A 18 -21.64 7.15 1.00
CA ARG A 18 -20.28 6.72 1.38
C ARG A 18 -19.81 5.82 0.28
N ARG A 19 -19.07 6.43 -0.63
CA ARG A 19 -18.78 5.90 -1.95
C ARG A 19 -17.93 4.66 -1.72
N TYR A 20 -18.54 3.49 -1.85
CA TYR A 20 -17.85 2.24 -1.55
C TYR A 20 -16.62 2.13 -2.45
N PRO A 21 -15.41 2.17 -1.87
CA PRO A 21 -14.20 2.18 -2.66
C PRO A 21 -14.04 0.83 -3.37
N SER A 22 -13.63 0.86 -4.63
CA SER A 22 -13.48 -0.30 -5.49
C SER A 22 -12.60 -1.38 -4.84
N THR A 23 -13.16 -2.57 -4.66
CA THR A 23 -12.60 -3.72 -3.94
C THR A 23 -11.23 -4.17 -4.42
N ILE A 24 -10.85 -3.89 -5.67
CA ILE A 24 -9.59 -4.37 -6.26
C ILE A 24 -8.36 -3.69 -5.63
N GLY A 25 -8.36 -2.35 -5.53
CA GLY A 25 -7.22 -1.62 -4.95
C GLY A 25 -7.03 -1.95 -3.47
N GLY A 26 -8.14 -2.05 -2.73
CA GLY A 26 -8.14 -2.46 -1.32
C GLY A 26 -7.64 -3.88 -1.12
N ALA A 27 -8.05 -4.84 -1.95
CA ALA A 27 -7.59 -6.22 -1.87
C ALA A 27 -6.07 -6.33 -2.10
N PHE A 28 -5.53 -5.63 -3.10
CA PHE A 28 -4.09 -5.59 -3.34
C PHE A 28 -3.31 -4.91 -2.20
N TYR A 29 -3.86 -3.85 -1.62
CA TYR A 29 -3.28 -3.22 -0.44
C TYR A 29 -3.20 -4.20 0.74
N LEU A 30 -4.29 -4.92 1.04
CA LEU A 30 -4.32 -5.92 2.09
C LEU A 30 -3.36 -7.08 1.82
N LEU A 31 -3.21 -7.49 0.55
CA LEU A 31 -2.24 -8.51 0.16
C LEU A 31 -0.80 -8.06 0.46
N VAL A 32 -0.43 -6.84 0.05
CA VAL A 32 0.91 -6.28 0.33
C VAL A 32 1.15 -6.22 1.83
N LEU A 33 0.16 -5.76 2.59
CA LEU A 33 0.26 -5.65 4.04
C LEU A 33 0.41 -7.03 4.71
N ALA A 34 -0.34 -8.03 4.25
CA ALA A 34 -0.25 -9.40 4.73
C ALA A 34 1.13 -10.02 4.41
N VAL A 35 1.64 -9.85 3.18
CA VAL A 35 2.98 -10.33 2.80
C VAL A 35 4.05 -9.67 3.67
N GLY A 36 3.93 -8.36 3.93
CA GLY A 36 4.84 -7.65 4.83
C GLY A 36 4.78 -8.19 6.26
N GLY A 37 3.57 -8.40 6.79
CA GLY A 37 3.36 -9.00 8.11
C GLY A 37 3.95 -10.41 8.24
N VAL A 38 3.77 -11.26 7.22
CA VAL A 38 4.39 -12.59 7.15
C VAL A 38 5.91 -12.47 7.13
N GLY A 39 6.47 -11.56 6.33
CA GLY A 39 7.91 -11.32 6.29
C GLY A 39 8.47 -10.94 7.66
N ILE A 40 7.80 -10.03 8.38
CA ILE A 40 8.17 -9.64 9.75
C ILE A 40 8.09 -10.83 10.72
N ALA A 41 7.02 -11.62 10.66
CA ALA A 41 6.86 -12.80 11.49
C ALA A 41 7.96 -13.84 11.25
N VAL A 42 8.38 -14.03 9.99
CA VAL A 42 9.49 -14.92 9.63
C VAL A 42 10.82 -14.40 10.16
N VAL A 43 11.07 -13.08 10.08
CA VAL A 43 12.25 -12.46 10.71
C VAL A 43 12.26 -12.74 12.21
N TRP A 44 11.12 -12.57 12.87
CA TRP A 44 10.98 -12.86 14.30
C TRP A 44 11.24 -14.33 14.64
N GLY A 45 10.86 -15.25 13.75
CA GLY A 45 11.09 -16.69 13.88
C GLY A 45 12.55 -17.15 13.67
N GLY A 46 13.47 -16.22 13.38
CA GLY A 46 14.91 -16.50 13.28
C GLY A 46 15.44 -16.64 11.85
N ASP A 47 14.57 -16.79 10.85
CA ASP A 47 14.99 -16.81 9.44
C ASP A 47 14.89 -15.41 8.82
N TRP A 48 15.74 -14.51 9.32
CA TRP A 48 15.72 -13.11 8.92
C TRP A 48 15.92 -12.91 7.41
N ARG A 49 16.66 -13.79 6.74
CA ARG A 49 16.86 -13.70 5.28
C ARG A 49 15.59 -13.96 4.52
N LEU A 50 14.88 -15.03 4.85
CA LEU A 50 13.61 -15.35 4.22
C LEU A 50 12.61 -14.22 4.47
N GLY A 51 12.55 -13.72 5.71
CA GLY A 51 11.65 -12.61 6.07
C GLY A 51 11.94 -11.33 5.28
N ILE A 52 13.20 -10.94 5.14
CA ILE A 52 13.59 -9.77 4.33
C ILE A 52 13.32 -10.00 2.84
N ARG A 53 13.52 -11.21 2.30
CA ARG A 53 13.16 -11.55 0.92
C ARG A 53 11.65 -11.42 0.66
N CYS A 54 10.82 -11.86 1.61
CA CYS A 54 9.37 -11.67 1.55
C CYS A 54 8.98 -10.18 1.56
N LEU A 55 9.59 -9.38 2.43
CA LEU A 55 9.38 -7.93 2.47
C LEU A 55 9.79 -7.26 1.16
N ALA A 56 10.96 -7.62 0.63
CA ALA A 56 11.45 -7.11 -0.65
C ALA A 56 10.49 -7.43 -1.81
N ALA A 57 10.00 -8.67 -1.87
CA ALA A 57 9.01 -9.07 -2.87
C ALA A 57 7.71 -8.27 -2.75
N GLY A 58 7.22 -8.05 -1.53
CA GLY A 58 6.03 -7.24 -1.26
C GLY A 58 6.19 -5.78 -1.73
N LEU A 59 7.35 -5.17 -1.48
CA LEU A 59 7.66 -3.80 -1.95
C LEU A 59 7.76 -3.71 -3.47
N CYS A 60 8.42 -4.66 -4.12
CA CYS A 60 8.49 -4.73 -5.58
C CYS A 60 7.08 -4.92 -6.19
N PHE A 61 6.26 -5.77 -5.59
CA PHE A 61 4.87 -5.95 -6.03
C PHE A 61 4.05 -4.67 -5.85
N ALA A 62 4.19 -3.97 -4.73
CA ALA A 62 3.54 -2.67 -4.50
C ALA A 62 3.99 -1.59 -5.50
N ALA A 63 5.27 -1.60 -5.90
CA ALA A 63 5.79 -0.73 -6.95
C ALA A 63 5.12 -1.02 -8.30
N LEU A 64 4.98 -2.30 -8.68
CA LEU A 64 4.30 -2.72 -9.91
C LEU A 64 2.82 -2.30 -9.89
N LEU A 65 2.12 -2.54 -8.78
CA LEU A 65 0.73 -2.13 -8.62
C LEU A 65 0.55 -0.62 -8.82
N ARG A 66 1.48 0.22 -8.36
CA ARG A 66 1.43 1.67 -8.60
C ARG A 66 1.61 2.09 -10.05
N LEU A 67 2.31 1.29 -10.85
CA LEU A 67 2.46 1.55 -12.28
C LEU A 67 1.23 1.08 -13.07
N VAL A 68 0.61 -0.01 -12.63
CA VAL A 68 -0.53 -0.66 -13.31
C VAL A 68 -1.88 -0.03 -12.95
N LEU A 69 -2.09 0.37 -11.68
CA LEU A 69 -3.36 0.95 -11.26
C LEU A 69 -3.50 2.41 -11.76
N PRO A 70 -4.60 2.76 -12.46
CA PRO A 70 -4.83 4.12 -12.94
C PRO A 70 -4.93 5.11 -11.78
N GLY A 71 -4.03 6.10 -11.77
CA GLY A 71 -4.07 7.23 -10.83
C GLY A 71 -5.21 8.17 -11.22
N ARG A 72 -6.43 7.82 -10.83
CA ARG A 72 -7.58 8.71 -10.91
C ARG A 72 -7.35 9.82 -9.87
N ASP A 73 -7.39 11.06 -10.33
CA ASP A 73 -7.30 12.29 -9.55
C ASP A 73 -5.87 12.84 -9.31
N ALA A 74 -5.26 13.35 -10.38
CA ALA A 74 -4.08 14.22 -10.34
C ALA A 74 -4.43 15.69 -9.95
N GLY A 75 -5.44 15.89 -9.11
CA GLY A 75 -5.82 17.20 -8.57
C GLY A 75 -5.42 17.29 -7.10
N MET A 76 -4.48 18.19 -6.77
CA MET A 76 -3.81 18.44 -5.47
C MET A 76 -2.60 17.57 -5.06
N LEU A 77 -2.28 16.45 -5.74
CA LEU A 77 -1.11 15.60 -5.42
C LEU A 77 0.00 15.54 -6.50
N ALA A 78 0.08 16.55 -7.38
CA ALA A 78 1.10 16.64 -8.43
C ALA A 78 2.57 16.55 -7.93
N VAL A 79 2.80 16.67 -6.62
CA VAL A 79 4.12 16.58 -5.96
C VAL A 79 4.60 15.14 -5.82
N ARG A 80 3.71 14.16 -5.54
CA ARG A 80 4.12 12.75 -5.43
C ARG A 80 3.85 12.04 -6.75
N ASN A 81 4.74 12.30 -7.71
CA ASN A 81 4.78 11.57 -8.97
C ASN A 81 4.71 10.06 -8.71
N ARG A 82 3.66 9.39 -9.23
CA ARG A 82 3.46 7.94 -9.14
C ARG A 82 4.71 7.14 -9.56
N PHE A 83 5.48 7.69 -10.49
CA PHE A 83 6.73 7.09 -10.95
C PHE A 83 7.82 7.16 -9.89
N LEU A 84 8.01 8.32 -9.24
CA LEU A 84 8.97 8.45 -8.13
C LEU A 84 8.61 7.47 -7.01
N ASP A 85 7.33 7.37 -6.69
CA ASP A 85 6.82 6.47 -5.65
C ASP A 85 7.09 4.99 -5.99
N ALA A 86 6.90 4.59 -7.25
CA ALA A 86 7.24 3.26 -7.74
C ALA A 86 8.76 3.00 -7.75
N VAL A 87 9.56 4.01 -8.11
CA VAL A 87 11.04 3.93 -8.08
C VAL A 87 11.54 3.78 -6.64
N VAL A 88 10.98 4.51 -5.68
CA VAL A 88 11.35 4.41 -4.27
C VAL A 88 10.97 3.04 -3.72
N LEU A 89 9.75 2.56 -3.96
CA LEU A 89 9.32 1.23 -3.50
C LEU A 89 10.13 0.10 -4.15
N GLY A 90 10.29 0.16 -5.48
CA GLY A 90 11.04 -0.84 -6.24
C GLY A 90 12.52 -0.82 -5.91
N GLY A 91 13.11 0.37 -5.76
CA GLY A 91 14.49 0.57 -5.34
C GLY A 91 14.73 0.06 -3.92
N LEU A 92 13.84 0.36 -2.98
CA LEU A 92 13.93 -0.17 -1.61
C LEU A 92 13.80 -1.70 -1.59
N GLY A 93 12.82 -2.25 -2.32
CA GLY A 93 12.66 -3.70 -2.45
C GLY A 93 13.88 -4.38 -3.05
N ALA A 94 14.42 -3.84 -4.13
CA ALA A 94 15.62 -4.34 -4.78
C ALA A 94 16.85 -4.25 -3.86
N ALA A 95 17.02 -3.13 -3.14
CA ALA A 95 18.12 -2.94 -2.19
C ALA A 95 18.05 -3.94 -1.04
N LEU A 96 16.86 -4.16 -0.46
CA LEU A 96 16.65 -5.15 0.61
C LEU A 96 16.92 -6.57 0.10
N PHE A 97 16.44 -6.92 -1.09
CA PHE A 97 16.71 -8.21 -1.70
C PHE A 97 18.22 -8.41 -1.89
N PHE A 98 18.88 -7.43 -2.50
CA PHE A 98 20.32 -7.46 -2.73
C PHE A 98 21.10 -7.64 -1.43
N LEU A 99 20.79 -6.85 -0.40
CA LEU A 99 21.43 -6.94 0.91
C LEU A 99 21.23 -8.31 1.55
N ALA A 100 20.01 -8.87 1.48
CA ALA A 100 19.70 -10.19 2.01
C ALA A 100 20.45 -11.33 1.28
N GLN A 101 20.87 -11.12 0.03
CA GLN A 101 21.71 -12.09 -0.71
C GLN A 101 23.20 -11.91 -0.41
N THR A 102 23.68 -10.67 -0.25
CA THR A 102 25.11 -10.39 -0.16
C THR A 102 25.69 -10.57 1.23
N ILE A 103 24.89 -10.37 2.29
CA ILE A 103 25.37 -10.62 3.66
C ILE A 103 25.72 -12.10 3.79
N PRO A 104 26.95 -12.49 4.15
CA PRO A 104 27.29 -13.89 4.37
C PRO A 104 26.60 -14.44 5.62
N ASN A 105 26.29 -15.74 5.65
CA ASN A 105 25.94 -16.38 6.92
C ASN A 105 27.20 -16.41 7.78
N GLN A 106 27.14 -15.79 8.95
CA GLN A 106 28.23 -15.93 9.90
C GLN A 106 28.29 -17.39 10.35
N PRO A 107 29.47 -18.02 10.35
CA PRO A 107 29.62 -19.32 11.00
C PRO A 107 29.25 -19.14 12.48
N GLY A 108 28.34 -19.99 12.96
CA GLY A 108 27.99 -20.09 14.37
C GLY A 108 29.08 -20.74 15.18
#